data_AF-A0A2G2NU98-F1
#
_entry.id   AF-A0A2G2NU98-F1
#
_cell.length_a   1.000
_cell.length_b   1.000
_cell.length_c   1.000
_cell.angle_alpha   90.00
_cell.angle_beta   90.00
_cell.angle_gamma   90.00
#
_symmetry.space_group_name_H-M   'P 1'
#
loop_
_entity.id
_entity.type
_entity.pdbx_description
1 polymer ?
#
loop_
_entity_poly.entity_id
_entity_poly.type
_entity_poly.pdbx_seq_one_letter_code
_entity_poly.pdbx_strand_id
1 'polypeptide(L)'
;MKKLGYILILSTLFWSCGGSGGDTPPPPPPVNKAPTTPTLVYPTNNLLCIENPVLCEWNASTDPDGNVIRYQIEVAKDNSFTQEK
;
A
#
# COMPACT_ATOMS: atom_id res chain seq x y z
N MET A 1 11.63 41.73 -54.87
CA MET A 1 11.33 42.79 -53.86
C MET A 1 9.85 42.81 -53.57
N LYS A 2 9.49 43.05 -52.30
CA LYS A 2 8.15 43.42 -51.82
C LYS A 2 7.10 42.29 -51.86
N LYS A 3 7.10 41.40 -50.86
CA LYS A 3 5.90 40.88 -50.13
C LYS A 3 6.26 40.12 -48.83
N LEU A 4 7.54 40.07 -48.43
CA LEU A 4 8.00 39.44 -47.17
C LEU A 4 7.78 40.30 -45.89
N GLY A 5 6.99 41.39 -45.95
CA GLY A 5 6.82 42.31 -44.82
C GLY A 5 5.59 42.09 -43.94
N TYR A 6 4.61 41.28 -44.38
CA TYR A 6 3.29 41.23 -43.72
C TYR A 6 3.09 40.03 -42.77
N ILE A 7 4.04 39.08 -42.72
CA ILE A 7 3.85 37.82 -41.98
C ILE A 7 4.33 37.93 -40.52
N LEU A 8 5.04 39.01 -40.15
CA LEU A 8 5.69 39.14 -38.84
C LEU A 8 4.84 39.86 -37.76
N ILE A 9 3.66 40.39 -38.10
CA ILE A 9 2.83 41.18 -37.16
C ILE A 9 1.57 40.41 -36.69
N LEU A 10 1.20 39.29 -37.32
CA LEU A 10 -0.03 38.56 -36.98
C LEU A 10 0.17 37.35 -36.03
N SER A 11 1.41 37.07 -35.59
CA SER A 11 1.73 35.88 -34.80
C SER A 11 1.84 36.08 -33.28
N THR A 12 1.59 37.28 -32.75
CA THR A 12 1.80 37.59 -31.32
C THR A 12 0.53 37.57 -30.46
N LEU A 13 -0.61 37.10 -30.98
CA LEU A 13 -1.92 37.26 -30.31
C LEU A 13 -2.53 36.02 -29.65
N PHE A 14 -1.84 34.88 -29.58
CA PHE A 14 -2.42 33.68 -28.94
C PHE A 14 -1.47 32.93 -27.99
N TRP A 15 -0.83 33.65 -27.08
CA TRP A 15 -0.28 33.02 -25.88
C TRP A 15 -0.86 33.65 -24.61
N SER A 16 -2.14 33.39 -24.38
CA SER A 16 -2.72 33.46 -23.04
C SER A 16 -3.25 32.09 -22.69
N CYS A 17 -2.39 31.26 -22.09
CA CYS A 17 -2.86 30.14 -21.29
C CYS A 17 -3.12 30.72 -19.89
N GLY A 18 -4.33 31.21 -19.67
CA GLY A 18 -4.80 31.59 -18.35
C GLY A 18 -4.96 30.34 -17.50
N GLY A 19 -3.89 29.96 -16.81
CA GLY A 19 -3.94 28.96 -15.74
C GLY A 19 -4.85 29.49 -14.64
N SER A 20 -6.10 29.03 -14.62
CA SER A 20 -7.01 29.24 -13.50
C SER A 20 -6.39 28.54 -12.29
N GLY A 21 -5.68 29.32 -11.47
CA GLY A 21 -5.18 28.91 -10.18
C GLY A 21 -6.36 28.63 -9.27
N GLY A 22 -6.84 27.40 -9.30
CA GLY A 22 -7.71 26.88 -8.26
C GLY A 22 -6.85 26.71 -7.01
N ASP A 23 -7.00 27.61 -6.05
CA ASP A 23 -6.36 27.57 -4.72
C ASP A 23 -6.84 26.39 -3.85
N THR A 24 -7.44 25.36 -4.45
CA THR A 24 -7.81 24.14 -3.74
C THR A 24 -6.56 23.30 -3.55
N PRO A 25 -6.14 23.03 -2.30
CA PRO A 25 -5.08 22.08 -2.04
C PRO A 25 -5.43 20.74 -2.69
N PRO A 26 -4.44 20.00 -3.25
CA PRO A 26 -4.70 18.64 -3.70
C PRO A 26 -5.26 17.82 -2.54
N PRO A 27 -6.18 16.87 -2.82
CA PRO A 27 -6.67 15.97 -1.78
C PRO A 27 -5.49 15.23 -1.16
N PRO A 28 -5.56 14.90 0.14
CA PRO A 28 -4.52 14.12 0.80
C PRO A 28 -4.36 12.75 0.08
N PRO A 29 -3.15 12.18 0.08
CA PRO A 29 -2.95 10.86 -0.47
C PRO A 29 -3.81 9.82 0.26
N PRO A 30 -4.23 8.73 -0.41
CA PRO A 30 -4.95 7.65 0.25
C PRO A 30 -4.12 7.07 1.40
N VAL A 31 -4.77 6.78 2.52
CA VAL A 31 -4.15 6.16 3.69
C VAL A 31 -4.21 4.64 3.55
N ASN A 32 -3.05 3.98 3.61
CA ASN A 32 -2.96 2.52 3.58
C ASN A 32 -3.60 1.88 4.83
N LYS A 33 -4.45 0.87 4.64
CA LYS A 33 -5.04 0.08 5.73
C LYS A 33 -4.22 -1.17 5.98
N ALA A 34 -4.20 -1.61 7.24
CA ALA A 34 -3.58 -2.87 7.60
C ALA A 34 -4.46 -4.06 7.13
N PRO A 35 -3.85 -5.23 6.84
CA PRO A 35 -4.58 -6.49 6.67
C PRO A 35 -5.34 -6.88 7.95
N THR A 36 -6.34 -7.75 7.82
CA THR A 36 -7.01 -8.35 8.99
C THR A 36 -6.06 -9.24 9.78
N THR A 37 -6.24 -9.32 11.10
CA THR A 37 -5.44 -10.20 11.95
C THR A 37 -5.72 -11.67 11.62
N PRO A 38 -4.71 -12.50 11.32
CA PRO A 38 -4.91 -13.93 11.11
C PRO A 38 -5.42 -14.59 12.40
N THR A 39 -6.29 -15.58 12.27
CA THR A 39 -6.79 -16.35 13.42
C THR A 39 -6.27 -17.78 13.33
N LEU A 40 -5.56 -18.24 14.36
CA LEU A 40 -5.07 -19.61 14.45
C LEU A 40 -6.25 -20.59 14.54
N VAL A 41 -6.25 -21.59 13.66
CA VAL A 41 -7.23 -22.68 13.62
C VAL A 41 -6.65 -23.93 14.27
N TYR A 42 -5.36 -24.20 14.04
CA TYR A 42 -4.66 -25.34 14.61
C TYR A 42 -3.18 -25.01 14.87
N PRO A 43 -2.58 -25.50 15.98
CA PRO A 43 -3.24 -26.20 17.08
C PRO A 43 -4.11 -25.27 17.92
N THR A 44 -5.15 -25.81 18.55
CA THR A 44 -5.92 -25.04 19.54
C THR A 44 -5.09 -24.85 20.81
N ASN A 45 -5.35 -23.79 21.56
CA ASN A 45 -4.66 -23.53 22.84
C ASN A 45 -4.68 -24.77 23.75
N ASN A 46 -3.52 -25.12 24.29
CA ASN A 46 -3.29 -26.28 25.18
C ASN A 46 -3.49 -27.67 24.54
N LEU A 47 -3.59 -27.78 23.21
CA LEU A 47 -3.60 -29.08 22.55
C LEU A 47 -2.25 -29.79 22.74
N LEU A 48 -2.29 -31.05 23.18
CA LEU A 48 -1.11 -31.92 23.18
C LEU A 48 -0.80 -32.34 21.75
N CYS A 49 0.21 -31.71 21.14
CA CYS A 49 0.70 -32.08 19.82
C CYS A 49 1.69 -33.26 19.97
N ILE A 50 1.47 -34.34 19.21
CA ILE A 50 2.35 -35.52 19.19
C ILE A 50 3.19 -35.63 17.91
N GLU A 51 2.97 -34.71 16.97
CA GLU A 51 3.64 -34.63 15.67
C GLU A 51 4.85 -33.69 15.74
N ASN A 52 5.88 -33.98 14.94
CA ASN A 52 7.03 -33.11 14.76
C ASN A 52 7.49 -33.14 13.29
N PRO A 53 7.35 -32.04 12.52
CA PRO A 53 6.96 -30.70 12.98
C PRO A 53 5.47 -30.58 13.35
N VAL A 54 5.15 -29.61 14.20
CA VAL A 54 3.76 -29.23 14.49
C VAL A 54 3.20 -28.49 13.27
N LEU A 55 2.08 -28.96 12.74
CA LEU A 55 1.34 -28.24 11.71
C LEU A 55 0.67 -27.00 12.31
N CYS A 56 0.78 -25.86 11.66
CA CYS A 56 0.07 -24.64 12.03
C CYS A 56 -0.87 -24.23 10.90
N GLU A 57 -2.14 -24.05 11.20
CA GLU A 57 -3.17 -23.61 10.25
C GLU A 57 -3.85 -22.35 10.79
N TRP A 58 -4.12 -21.37 9.93
CA TRP A 58 -4.81 -20.14 10.28
C TRP A 58 -5.73 -19.69 9.16
N ASN A 59 -6.76 -18.92 9.52
CA ASN A 59 -7.62 -18.25 8.54
C ASN A 59 -6.82 -17.15 7.81
N ALA A 60 -6.89 -17.15 6.48
CA ALA A 60 -6.21 -16.16 5.66
C ALA A 60 -6.72 -14.74 5.97
N SER A 61 -5.77 -13.81 6.12
CA SER A 61 -6.07 -12.39 6.21
C SER A 61 -6.55 -11.82 4.88
N THR A 62 -7.27 -10.71 4.95
CA THR A 62 -7.68 -9.91 3.79
C THR A 62 -7.09 -8.51 3.91
N ASP A 63 -6.60 -7.97 2.81
CA ASP A 63 -6.10 -6.59 2.72
C ASP A 63 -7.14 -5.72 1.98
N PRO A 64 -7.71 -4.68 2.61
CA PRO A 64 -8.73 -3.85 1.99
C PRO A 64 -8.25 -3.01 0.79
N ASP A 65 -6.95 -2.91 0.57
CA ASP A 65 -6.32 -2.18 -0.53
C ASP A 65 -5.77 -3.13 -1.60
N GLY A 66 -5.92 -4.46 -1.41
CA GLY A 66 -5.48 -5.50 -2.33
C GLY A 66 -3.97 -5.74 -2.33
N ASN A 67 -3.25 -5.29 -1.30
CA ASN A 67 -1.80 -5.48 -1.20
C ASN A 67 -1.44 -6.95 -0.91
N VAL A 68 -0.19 -7.32 -1.24
CA VAL A 68 0.35 -8.66 -0.92
C VAL A 68 0.54 -8.81 0.58
N ILE A 69 -0.03 -9.89 1.14
CA ILE A 69 0.09 -10.23 2.57
C ILE A 69 1.28 -11.17 2.78
N ARG A 70 2.07 -10.91 3.82
CA ARG A 70 3.15 -11.80 4.30
C ARG A 70 2.87 -12.16 5.76
N TYR A 71 3.17 -13.40 6.13
CA TYR A 71 3.00 -13.90 7.49
C TYR A 71 4.35 -14.17 8.13
N GLN A 72 4.43 -13.92 9.44
CA GLN A 72 5.55 -14.29 10.30
C GLN A 72 4.99 -15.21 11.39
N ILE A 73 5.68 -16.33 11.64
CA ILE A 73 5.33 -17.29 12.67
C ILE A 73 6.49 -17.36 13.64
N GLU A 74 6.19 -17.21 14.93
CA GLU A 74 7.16 -17.31 16.02
C GLU A 74 6.75 -18.46 16.93
N VAL A 75 7.73 -19.28 17.33
CA VAL A 75 7.53 -20.41 18.23
C VAL A 75 8.56 -20.29 19.35
N ALA A 76 8.09 -20.26 20.59
CA ALA A 76 8.93 -20.12 21.77
C ALA A 76 8.50 -21.10 22.87
N LYS A 77 9.44 -21.45 23.76
CA LYS A 77 9.11 -22.21 24.98
C LYS A 77 8.68 -21.29 26.13
N ASP A 78 8.99 -20.00 26.03
CA ASP A 78 8.56 -18.96 26.95
C ASP A 78 7.49 -18.08 26.30
N ASN A 79 6.47 -17.71 27.05
CA ASN A 79 5.35 -16.88 26.56
C ASN A 79 5.73 -15.42 26.33
N SER A 80 6.89 -14.99 26.81
CA SER A 80 7.43 -13.65 26.60
C SER A 80 8.25 -13.51 25.31
N PHE A 81 8.53 -14.61 24.61
CA PHE A 81 9.37 -14.63 23.41
C PHE A 81 10.74 -13.96 23.64
N THR A 82 11.35 -14.20 24.80
CA THR A 82 12.59 -13.55 25.26
C THR A 82 13.84 -14.39 25.07
N GLN A 83 13.71 -15.69 24.75
CA GLN A 83 14.87 -16.51 24.45
C GLN A 83 15.53 -16.04 23.15
N GLU A 84 16.78 -15.58 23.26
CA GLU A 84 17.64 -15.25 22.12
C GLU A 84 17.86 -16.50 21.25
N LYS A 85 17.81 -16.31 19.93
CA LYS A 85 17.89 -17.38 18.92
C LYS A 85 19.28 -17.98 18.76
#